data_AF-A0A957RJJ5-F1
#
_entry.id   AF-A0A957RJJ5-F1
#
_cell.length_a   1.000
_cell.length_b   1.000
_cell.length_c   1.000
_cell.angle_alpha   90.00
_cell.angle_beta   90.00
_cell.angle_gamma   90.00
#
_symmetry.space_group_name_H-M   'P 1'
#
loop_
_entity.id
_entity.type
_entity.pdbx_description
1 polymer ?
#
loop_
_entity_poly.entity_id
_entity_poly.type
_entity_poly.pdbx_seq_one_letter_code
_entity_poly.pdbx_strand_id
1 'polypeptide(L)'
;MDHYTRNNATGEERRQTGMDHGAPAGAPETPTGLAMETLGRFDIKQNGVSITGILPIKSLLMVTFLACSPGMVARTDIRDLLWGGERLTSGSTNLRVALTALRRALPSALEITRHSIGIAPELAVDVDALALEAAVTNAQNRASRL
;
A
#
# COMPACT_ATOMS: atom_id res chain seq x y z
N MET A 1 -55.21 -27.20 11.48
CA MET A 1 -55.29 -28.66 11.32
C MET A 1 -55.57 -28.92 9.86
N ASP A 2 -54.67 -29.67 9.23
CA ASP A 2 -54.82 -30.48 8.01
C ASP A 2 -55.10 -29.81 6.65
N HIS A 3 -54.09 -29.85 5.77
CA HIS A 3 -54.01 -30.81 4.67
C HIS A 3 -53.06 -30.28 3.59
N TYR A 4 -51.87 -30.86 3.47
CA TYR A 4 -51.47 -31.36 2.15
C TYR A 4 -50.62 -32.62 2.28
N THR A 5 -51.09 -33.63 1.57
CA THR A 5 -50.63 -34.99 1.51
C THR A 5 -49.40 -35.11 0.60
N ARG A 6 -48.36 -35.77 1.11
CA ARG A 6 -47.57 -36.88 0.56
C ARG A 6 -47.37 -37.03 -0.97
N ASN A 7 -46.17 -37.57 -1.25
CA ASN A 7 -45.75 -38.45 -2.37
C ASN A 7 -45.18 -37.75 -3.62
N ASN A 8 -44.18 -38.26 -4.32
CA ASN A 8 -43.17 -39.31 -4.12
C ASN A 8 -42.23 -39.25 -5.35
N ALA A 9 -41.02 -39.78 -5.17
CA ALA A 9 -40.24 -40.56 -6.15
C ALA A 9 -39.66 -39.89 -7.42
N THR A 10 -38.32 -39.85 -7.40
CA THR A 10 -37.41 -40.55 -8.34
C THR A 10 -37.47 -40.20 -9.83
N GLY A 11 -36.37 -39.64 -10.35
CA GLY A 11 -36.11 -39.58 -11.78
C GLY A 11 -34.83 -38.83 -12.14
N GLU A 12 -33.78 -39.60 -12.42
CA GLU A 12 -32.84 -39.38 -13.52
C GLU A 12 -31.65 -38.42 -13.34
N GLU A 13 -30.50 -39.08 -13.21
CA GLU A 13 -29.17 -38.67 -13.63
C GLU A 13 -29.19 -37.86 -14.95
N ARG A 14 -28.65 -36.65 -14.90
CA ARG A 14 -27.93 -36.08 -16.04
C ARG A 14 -26.49 -35.82 -15.64
N ARG A 15 -25.63 -36.70 -16.18
CA ARG A 15 -24.20 -36.48 -16.35
C ARG A 15 -24.00 -35.15 -17.08
N GLN A 16 -23.48 -34.13 -16.39
CA GLN A 16 -22.95 -32.95 -17.05
C GLN A 16 -21.43 -33.11 -17.13
N THR A 17 -21.01 -33.71 -18.23
CA THR A 17 -19.64 -33.65 -18.74
C THR A 17 -19.41 -32.26 -19.33
N GLY A 18 -18.27 -31.64 -18.99
CA GLY A 18 -17.63 -30.62 -19.82
C GLY A 18 -18.23 -29.22 -19.76
N MET A 19 -17.73 -28.41 -18.82
CA MET A 19 -17.34 -27.03 -19.12
C MET A 19 -16.08 -26.75 -18.31
N ASP A 20 -14.97 -27.05 -18.97
CA ASP A 20 -13.63 -26.57 -18.64
C ASP A 20 -13.67 -25.03 -18.68
N HIS A 21 -13.95 -24.41 -17.54
CA HIS A 21 -13.62 -23.00 -17.33
C HIS A 21 -12.12 -22.98 -17.08
N GLY A 22 -11.36 -22.97 -18.18
CA GLY A 22 -9.96 -22.59 -18.16
C GLY A 22 -9.84 -21.31 -17.35
N ALA A 23 -9.31 -21.45 -16.14
CA ALA A 23 -9.00 -20.33 -15.29
C ALA A 23 -8.14 -19.35 -16.10
N PRO A 24 -8.46 -18.05 -16.15
CA PRO A 24 -7.61 -17.10 -16.83
C PRO A 24 -6.21 -17.17 -16.20
N ALA A 25 -5.23 -17.50 -17.05
CA ALA A 25 -3.82 -17.39 -16.75
C ALA A 25 -3.52 -16.00 -16.18
N GLY A 26 -2.93 -15.97 -14.98
CA GLY A 26 -2.47 -14.74 -14.34
C GLY A 26 -3.56 -13.94 -13.66
N ALA A 27 -4.07 -14.41 -12.52
CA ALA A 27 -4.43 -13.44 -11.48
C ALA A 27 -3.14 -12.64 -11.19
N PRO A 28 -3.14 -11.29 -11.30
CA PRO A 28 -1.97 -10.52 -10.90
C PRO A 28 -1.70 -10.90 -9.46
N GLU A 29 -0.54 -11.49 -9.22
CA GLU A 29 -0.03 -11.81 -7.91
C GLU A 29 -0.23 -10.54 -7.09
N THR A 30 -1.17 -10.54 -6.13
CA THR A 30 -1.53 -9.30 -5.46
C THR A 30 -0.24 -8.75 -4.86
N PRO A 31 0.24 -7.57 -5.30
CA PRO A 31 1.57 -7.13 -4.92
C PRO A 31 1.59 -7.03 -3.40
N THR A 32 2.31 -7.92 -2.75
CA THR A 32 2.41 -7.92 -1.29
C THR A 32 3.35 -6.78 -0.94
N GLY A 33 2.83 -5.72 -0.33
CA GLY A 33 3.62 -4.50 -0.08
C GLY A 33 2.82 -3.21 -0.19
N LEU A 34 3.56 -2.10 -0.29
CA LEU A 34 3.01 -0.78 -0.54
C LEU A 34 3.29 -0.36 -1.98
N ALA A 35 2.29 0.20 -2.66
CA ALA A 35 2.45 0.83 -3.96
C ALA A 35 1.97 2.29 -3.88
N MET A 36 2.70 3.20 -4.52
CA MET A 36 2.44 4.63 -4.46
C MET A 36 2.36 5.21 -5.88
N GLU A 37 1.22 5.81 -6.18
CA GLU A 37 1.02 6.63 -7.36
C GLU A 37 1.25 8.08 -6.94
N THR A 38 2.33 8.69 -7.45
CA THR A 38 2.73 10.07 -7.17
C THR A 38 2.78 10.91 -8.44
N LEU A 39 2.87 10.27 -9.61
CA LEU A 39 2.91 10.89 -10.93
C LEU A 39 1.49 10.98 -11.53
N GLY A 40 0.66 11.82 -10.92
CA GLY A 40 -0.72 12.03 -11.37
C GLY A 40 -1.67 12.08 -10.18
N ARG A 41 -2.66 11.19 -10.15
CA ARG A 41 -3.55 11.09 -9.01
C ARG A 41 -2.79 10.44 -7.85
N PHE A 42 -2.65 11.16 -6.76
CA PHE A 42 -2.02 10.65 -5.55
C PHE A 42 -2.84 9.48 -4.97
N ASP A 43 -2.24 8.30 -4.89
CA ASP A 43 -2.85 7.13 -4.24
C ASP A 43 -1.77 6.27 -3.56
N ILE A 44 -2.12 5.69 -2.42
CA ILE A 44 -1.32 4.69 -1.72
C ILE A 44 -2.16 3.44 -1.60
N LYS A 45 -1.60 2.31 -2.05
CA LYS A 45 -2.23 1.00 -1.97
C LYS A 45 -1.42 0.09 -1.08
N GLN A 46 -2.08 -0.61 -0.17
CA GLN A 46 -1.51 -1.72 0.59
C GLN A 46 -2.11 -3.00 0.04
N ASN A 47 -1.27 -3.91 -0.45
CA ASN A 47 -1.71 -5.17 -1.05
C ASN A 47 -2.81 -4.96 -2.11
N GLY A 48 -2.65 -3.93 -2.94
CA GLY A 48 -3.61 -3.54 -3.99
C GLY A 48 -4.82 -2.71 -3.52
N VAL A 49 -5.05 -2.55 -2.21
CA VAL A 49 -6.19 -1.79 -1.66
C VAL A 49 -5.80 -0.36 -1.33
N SER A 50 -6.54 0.62 -1.87
CA SER A 50 -6.29 2.05 -1.58
C SER A 50 -6.57 2.38 -0.11
N ILE A 51 -5.61 3.05 0.53
CA ILE A 51 -5.69 3.52 1.93
C ILE A 51 -5.74 5.05 2.04
N THR A 52 -5.66 5.76 0.90
CA THR A 52 -5.61 7.23 0.81
C THR A 52 -6.81 7.89 1.47
N GLY A 53 -8.00 7.28 1.38
CA GLY A 53 -9.22 7.82 2.01
C GLY A 53 -9.34 7.58 3.52
N ILE A 54 -8.44 6.77 4.11
CA ILE A 54 -8.54 6.31 5.50
C ILE A 54 -7.63 7.14 6.42
N LEU A 55 -6.54 7.67 5.88
CA LEU A 55 -5.50 8.36 6.65
C LEU A 55 -5.48 9.87 6.38
N PRO A 56 -5.11 10.69 7.38
CA PRO A 56 -4.84 12.11 7.15
C PRO A 56 -3.73 12.31 6.11
N ILE A 57 -3.85 13.35 5.28
CA ILE A 57 -2.89 13.63 4.20
C ILE A 57 -1.43 13.72 4.69
N LYS A 58 -1.17 14.28 5.87
CA LYS A 58 0.19 14.35 6.43
C LYS A 58 0.74 12.98 6.80
N SER A 59 -0.10 12.02 7.17
CA SER A 59 0.31 10.63 7.39
C SER A 59 0.67 9.95 6.08
N LEU A 60 -0.11 10.20 5.02
CA LEU A 60 0.16 9.67 3.68
C LEU A 60 1.48 10.23 3.12
N LEU A 61 1.67 11.55 3.20
CA LEU A 61 2.91 12.19 2.78
C LEU A 61 4.12 11.70 3.58
N MET A 62 3.95 11.41 4.88
CA MET A 62 5.02 10.84 5.69
C MET A 62 5.46 9.47 5.17
N VAL A 63 4.53 8.55 4.90
CA VAL A 63 4.90 7.21 4.40
C VAL A 63 5.47 7.29 2.98
N THR A 64 4.94 8.17 2.11
CA THR A 64 5.50 8.40 0.77
C THR A 64 6.90 8.96 0.81
N PHE A 65 7.16 9.95 1.68
CA PHE A 65 8.50 10.50 1.86
C PHE A 65 9.50 9.43 2.33
N LEU A 66 9.11 8.60 3.31
CA LEU A 66 9.95 7.52 3.81
C LEU A 66 10.20 6.43 2.76
N ALA A 67 9.25 6.16 1.89
CA ALA A 67 9.43 5.25 0.77
C ALA A 67 10.40 5.79 -0.31
N CYS A 68 10.42 7.11 -0.51
CA CYS A 68 11.38 7.75 -1.40
C CYS A 68 12.77 7.89 -0.78
N SER A 69 12.88 7.80 0.55
CA SER A 69 14.12 8.06 1.30
C SER A 69 14.59 6.78 1.99
N PRO A 70 15.46 5.98 1.36
CA PRO A 70 15.89 4.71 1.95
C PRO A 70 16.56 4.92 3.31
N GLY A 71 16.17 4.09 4.29
CA GLY A 71 16.75 4.08 5.64
C GLY A 71 15.91 4.78 6.71
N MET A 72 16.56 5.08 7.83
CA MET A 72 15.93 5.67 9.01
C MET A 72 16.09 7.19 9.01
N VAL A 73 14.99 7.92 9.09
CA VAL A 73 14.96 9.39 9.15
C VAL A 73 14.67 9.87 10.57
N ALA A 74 15.34 10.93 11.02
CA ALA A 74 15.10 11.48 12.35
C ALA A 74 13.66 12.01 12.50
N ARG A 75 13.08 11.77 13.67
CA ARG A 75 11.72 12.23 13.99
C ARG A 75 11.59 13.75 13.97
N THR A 76 12.66 14.46 14.32
CA THR A 76 12.74 15.92 14.24
C THR A 76 12.65 16.39 12.80
N ASP A 77 13.33 15.72 11.87
CA ASP A 77 13.37 16.14 10.48
C ASP A 77 12.03 15.90 9.80
N ILE A 78 11.38 14.77 10.07
CA ILE A 78 10.01 14.49 9.62
C ILE A 78 9.02 15.51 10.20
N ARG A 79 9.16 15.84 11.49
CA ARG A 79 8.35 16.86 12.15
C ARG A 79 8.51 18.21 11.45
N ASP A 80 9.75 18.59 11.18
CA ASP A 80 10.11 19.89 10.62
C ASP A 80 9.64 20.00 9.16
N LEU A 81 9.85 18.94 8.37
CA LEU A 81 9.39 18.82 6.99
C LEU A 81 7.87 18.93 6.86
N LEU A 82 7.13 18.19 7.68
CA LEU A 82 5.68 18.06 7.51
C LEU A 82 4.89 19.13 8.28
N TRP A 83 5.42 19.65 9.38
CA TRP A 83 4.73 20.61 10.26
C TRP A 83 5.56 21.83 10.64
N GLY A 84 6.63 22.17 9.91
CA GLY A 84 7.34 23.45 10.06
C GLY A 84 8.15 23.61 11.37
N GLY A 85 8.37 22.52 12.09
CA GLY A 85 9.27 22.40 13.23
C GLY A 85 8.88 23.16 14.49
N GLU A 86 9.85 23.60 15.29
CA GLU A 86 9.62 24.21 16.62
C GLU A 86 8.83 25.53 16.57
N ARG A 87 8.70 26.15 15.39
CA ARG A 87 7.85 27.34 15.18
C ARG A 87 6.36 27.05 15.36
N LEU A 88 5.95 25.79 15.30
CA LEU A 88 4.59 25.36 15.56
C LEU A 88 4.58 24.47 16.81
N THR A 89 4.01 25.00 17.88
CA THR A 89 3.94 24.40 19.24
C THR A 89 3.35 22.98 19.28
N SER A 90 2.73 22.52 18.20
CA SER A 90 2.06 21.21 18.10
C SER A 90 2.79 20.15 17.26
N GLY A 91 3.95 20.45 16.64
CA GLY A 91 4.61 19.52 15.70
C GLY A 91 4.88 18.11 16.26
N SER A 92 5.41 18.01 17.48
CA SER A 92 5.67 16.73 18.13
C SER A 92 4.40 15.94 18.46
N THR A 93 3.32 16.64 18.82
CA THR A 93 2.00 16.04 19.08
C THR A 93 1.40 15.51 17.78
N ASN A 94 1.46 16.31 16.71
CA ASN A 94 0.96 15.90 15.39
C ASN A 94 1.71 14.70 14.84
N LEU A 95 3.04 14.67 14.98
CA LEU A 95 3.84 13.51 14.59
C LEU A 95 3.42 12.25 15.36
N ARG A 96 3.19 12.36 16.68
CA ARG A 96 2.72 11.22 17.49
C ARG A 96 1.36 10.71 17.01
N VAL A 97 0.42 11.62 16.73
CA VAL A 97 -0.91 11.25 16.21
C VAL A 97 -0.79 10.59 14.84
N ALA A 98 0.01 11.15 13.93
CA ALA A 98 0.24 10.59 12.60
C ALA A 98 0.84 9.18 12.66
N LEU A 99 1.84 8.96 13.51
CA LEU A 99 2.44 7.64 13.72
C LEU A 99 1.47 6.63 14.33
N THR A 100 0.62 7.07 15.28
CA THR A 100 -0.43 6.21 15.82
C THR A 100 -1.43 5.80 14.74
N ALA A 101 -1.84 6.73 13.87
CA ALA A 101 -2.74 6.44 12.77
C ALA A 101 -2.10 5.46 11.77
N LEU A 102 -0.85 5.68 11.39
CA LEU A 102 -0.13 4.80 10.47
C LEU A 102 0.10 3.41 11.04
N ARG A 103 0.52 3.28 12.32
CA ARG A 103 0.68 1.96 12.94
C ARG A 103 -0.61 1.13 12.94
N ARG A 104 -1.77 1.80 13.03
CA ARG A 104 -3.08 1.14 13.00
C ARG A 104 -3.48 0.72 11.58
N ALA A 105 -3.23 1.58 10.59
CA ALA A 105 -3.61 1.31 9.21
C ALA A 105 -2.61 0.40 8.48
N LEU A 106 -1.33 0.49 8.83
CA LEU A 106 -0.21 -0.18 8.19
C LEU A 106 0.63 -0.91 9.26
N PRO A 107 0.09 -1.99 9.86
CA PRO A 107 0.84 -2.77 10.84
C PRO A 107 2.12 -3.31 10.20
N SER A 108 3.24 -3.21 10.91
CA SER A 108 4.56 -3.70 10.48
C SER A 108 5.18 -3.02 9.26
N ALA A 109 4.56 -2.00 8.67
CA ALA A 109 5.14 -1.28 7.54
C ALA A 109 6.24 -0.29 7.93
N LEU A 110 6.25 0.13 9.20
CA LEU A 110 7.18 1.14 9.71
C LEU A 110 8.08 0.54 10.80
N GLU A 111 9.38 0.75 10.65
CA GLU A 111 10.33 0.63 11.74
C GLU A 111 10.39 1.96 12.49
N ILE A 112 10.14 1.95 13.80
CA ILE A 112 10.08 3.18 14.59
C ILE A 112 10.88 3.00 15.87
N THR A 113 11.90 3.82 16.03
CA THR A 113 12.68 3.94 17.26
C THR A 113 12.25 5.17 18.06
N ARG A 114 12.92 5.41 19.19
CA ARG A 114 12.77 6.64 19.97
C ARG A 114 13.10 7.89 19.16
N HIS A 115 14.03 7.81 18.21
CA HIS A 115 14.62 8.97 17.54
C HIS A 115 14.43 8.98 16.02
N SER A 116 14.09 7.84 15.42
CA SER A 116 14.00 7.69 13.97
C SER A 116 12.79 6.87 13.54
N ILE A 117 12.41 7.05 12.27
CA ILE A 117 11.33 6.32 11.58
C ILE A 117 11.85 5.92 10.21
N GLY A 118 11.55 4.71 9.76
CA GLY A 118 11.83 4.22 8.42
C GLY A 118 10.73 3.27 7.95
N ILE A 119 10.79 2.91 6.68
CA ILE A 119 10.05 1.76 6.16
C ILE A 119 10.72 0.49 6.68
N ALA A 120 9.93 -0.52 7.06
CA ALA A 120 10.47 -1.81 7.46
C ALA A 120 11.28 -2.43 6.31
N PRO A 121 12.51 -2.91 6.54
CA PRO A 121 13.42 -3.33 5.47
C PRO A 121 12.89 -4.50 4.62
N GLU A 122 12.06 -5.36 5.21
CA GLU A 122 11.44 -6.50 4.53
C GLU A 122 10.17 -6.12 3.74
N LEU A 123 9.71 -4.87 3.84
CA LEU A 123 8.50 -4.43 3.15
C LEU A 123 8.86 -4.09 1.69
N ALA A 124 8.25 -4.82 0.76
CA ALA A 124 8.29 -4.43 -0.65
C ALA A 124 7.54 -3.10 -0.83
N VAL A 125 8.21 -2.15 -1.46
CA VAL A 125 7.67 -0.83 -1.75
C VAL A 125 7.91 -0.47 -3.21
N ASP A 126 6.84 -0.08 -3.88
CA ASP A 126 6.86 0.43 -5.24
C ASP A 126 6.39 1.90 -5.24
N VAL A 127 7.16 2.76 -5.90
CA VAL A 127 6.88 4.19 -6.05
C VAL A 127 7.13 4.55 -7.51
N ASP A 128 6.08 5.00 -8.19
CA ASP A 128 6.15 5.33 -9.62
C ASP A 128 7.20 6.42 -9.95
N ALA A 129 7.42 7.39 -9.05
CA ALA A 129 8.49 8.38 -9.19
C ALA A 129 9.88 7.75 -9.18
N LEU A 130 10.15 6.80 -8.28
CA LEU A 130 11.43 6.09 -8.25
C LEU A 130 11.61 5.20 -9.49
N ALA A 131 10.53 4.56 -9.94
CA ALA A 131 10.54 3.78 -11.18
C ALA A 131 10.88 4.66 -12.40
N LEU A 132 10.33 5.87 -12.47
CA LEU A 132 10.67 6.86 -13.51
C LEU A 132 12.13 7.30 -13.41
N GLU A 133 12.62 7.68 -12.23
CA GLU A 133 14.02 8.08 -12.03
C GLU A 133 15.01 6.99 -12.48
N ALA A 134 14.72 5.74 -12.13
CA ALA A 134 15.51 4.59 -12.57
C ALA A 134 15.48 4.42 -14.10
N ALA A 135 14.31 4.54 -14.73
CA ALA A 135 14.16 4.44 -16.18
C ALA A 135 14.95 5.53 -16.94
N VAL A 136 14.90 6.77 -16.45
CA VAL A 136 15.64 7.90 -17.04
C VAL A 136 17.15 7.67 -16.91
N THR A 137 17.62 7.27 -15.73
CA THR A 137 19.03 6.97 -15.48
C THR A 137 19.54 5.86 -16.40
N ASN A 138 18.76 4.80 -16.58
CA ASN A 138 19.09 3.70 -17.48
C ASN A 138 19.16 4.14 -18.95
N ALA A 139 18.26 5.02 -19.39
CA ALA A 139 18.27 5.56 -20.74
C ALA A 139 19.54 6.41 -21.00
N GLN A 140 19.92 7.27 -20.04
CA GLN A 140 21.13 8.11 -20.12
C GLN A 140 22.42 7.27 -20.16
N ASN A 141 22.48 6.21 -19.35
CA ASN A 141 23.62 5.28 -19.33
C ASN A 141 23.78 4.51 -20.65
N ARG A 142 22.68 4.17 -21.33
CA ARG A 142 22.71 3.56 -22.67
C ARG A 142 23.20 4.54 -23.73
N ALA A 143 22.76 5.80 -23.67
CA ALA A 143 23.16 6.82 -24.62
C ALA A 143 24.66 7.15 -24.53
N SER A 144 25.23 7.16 -23.32
CA SER A 144 26.64 7.48 -23.07
C SER A 144 27.63 6.36 -23.48
N ARG A 145 27.12 5.20 -23.91
CA ARG A 145 27.93 4.06 -24.38
C ARG A 145 28.03 3.96 -25.90
N LEU A 146 27.38 4.87 -26.62
CA LEU A 146 27.44 5.02 -28.08
C LEU A 146 28.42 6.13 -28.46
#